data_AF-A0A2T6G668-F1
#
_entry.id   AF-A0A2T6G668-F1
#
_cell.length_a   1.000
_cell.length_b   1.000
_cell.length_c   1.000
_cell.angle_alpha   90.00
_cell.angle_beta   90.00
_cell.angle_gamma   90.00
#
_symmetry.space_group_name_H-M   'P 1'
#
loop_
_entity.id
_entity.type
_entity.pdbx_description
1 polymer ?
#
loop_
_entity_poly.entity_id
_entity_poly.type
_entity_poly.pdbx_seq_one_letter_code
_entity_poly.pdbx_strand_id
1 'polypeptide(L)'
;MDTTMIFKALSNEARRQILEWLKHPEHFGPQIYLPKDANFKGGICVGSIQAKTGLTQSVVSSYLSMMQKAGLLESRRYGQWTYYRRNEQLLREFTEYMRNEL
;
A
#
# COMPACT_ATOMS: atom_id res chain seq x y z
N MET A 1 -0.15 16.58 4.15
CA MET A 1 -0.76 15.72 3.11
C MET A 1 -0.54 16.38 1.74
N ASP A 2 0.09 15.71 0.77
CA ASP A 2 0.23 16.22 -0.60
C ASP A 2 -0.91 15.69 -1.48
N THR A 3 -1.94 16.50 -1.67
CA THR A 3 -3.17 16.11 -2.40
C THR A 3 -2.89 15.84 -3.88
N THR A 4 -1.96 16.56 -4.50
CA THR A 4 -1.60 16.35 -5.91
C THR A 4 -0.96 14.97 -6.11
N MET A 5 -0.05 14.57 -5.22
CA MET A 5 0.53 13.22 -5.27
C MET A 5 -0.51 12.14 -4.99
N ILE A 6 -1.47 12.38 -4.10
CA ILE A 6 -2.57 11.45 -3.81
C ILE A 6 -3.45 11.27 -5.05
N PHE A 7 -3.92 12.34 -5.70
CA PHE A 7 -4.70 12.24 -6.93
C PHE A 7 -3.94 11.53 -8.04
N LYS A 8 -2.65 11.89 -8.22
CA LYS A 8 -1.77 11.21 -9.18
C LYS A 8 -1.60 9.73 -8.84
N ALA A 9 -1.61 9.33 -7.57
CA ALA A 9 -1.54 7.93 -7.15
C ALA A 9 -2.84 7.18 -7.46
N LEU A 10 -3.98 7.78 -7.12
CA LEU A 10 -5.31 7.19 -7.24
C LEU A 10 -5.87 7.23 -8.68
N SER A 11 -5.30 8.00 -9.60
CA SER A 11 -5.78 8.08 -10.99
C SER A 11 -5.48 6.86 -11.86
N ASN A 12 -4.73 5.88 -11.36
CA ASN A 12 -4.44 4.63 -12.07
C ASN A 12 -5.16 3.46 -11.41
N GLU A 13 -5.77 2.63 -12.25
CA GLU A 13 -6.60 1.52 -11.81
C GLU A 13 -5.85 0.46 -11.00
N ALA A 14 -4.67 0.00 -11.46
CA ALA A 14 -3.89 -1.00 -10.75
C ALA A 14 -3.46 -0.52 -9.34
N ARG A 15 -3.10 0.76 -9.19
CA ARG A 15 -2.79 1.36 -7.89
C ARG A 15 -4.00 1.38 -6.96
N ARG A 16 -5.20 1.70 -7.48
CA ARG A 16 -6.45 1.61 -6.70
C ARG A 16 -6.77 0.17 -6.28
N GLN A 17 -6.64 -0.79 -7.19
CA GLN A 17 -6.86 -2.21 -6.87
C GLN A 17 -5.89 -2.70 -5.79
N ILE A 18 -4.61 -2.33 -5.85
CA ILE A 18 -3.65 -2.65 -4.79
C ILE A 18 -4.11 -2.05 -3.45
N LEU A 19 -4.52 -0.78 -3.43
CA LEU A 19 -4.98 -0.11 -2.21
C LEU A 19 -6.26 -0.75 -1.65
N GLU A 20 -7.16 -1.22 -2.51
CA GLU A 20 -8.37 -1.96 -2.12
C GLU A 20 -8.00 -3.30 -1.50
N TRP A 21 -7.15 -4.09 -2.15
CA TRP A 21 -6.73 -5.38 -1.60
C TRP A 21 -5.97 -5.23 -0.28
N LEU A 22 -5.15 -4.18 -0.13
CA LEU A 22 -4.42 -3.92 1.12
C LEU A 22 -5.34 -3.53 2.29
N LYS A 23 -6.62 -3.22 2.04
CA LYS A 23 -7.66 -3.07 3.07
C LYS A 23 -8.02 -4.42 3.70
N HIS A 24 -7.88 -5.47 2.90
CA HIS A 24 -8.30 -6.85 3.18
C HIS A 24 -7.10 -7.78 2.95
N PRO A 25 -6.08 -7.75 3.84
CA PRO A 25 -4.83 -8.49 3.67
C PRO A 25 -5.01 -10.01 3.49
N GLU A 26 -6.14 -10.57 3.89
CA GLU A 26 -6.58 -11.94 3.62
C GLU A 26 -6.51 -12.33 2.13
N HIS A 27 -6.56 -11.36 1.22
CA HIS A 27 -6.45 -11.59 -0.22
C HIS A 27 -5.08 -12.07 -0.71
N PHE A 28 -4.02 -11.97 0.10
CA PHE A 28 -2.62 -12.26 -0.31
C PHE A 28 -2.06 -13.56 0.26
N GLY A 29 -2.86 -14.32 1.02
CA GLY A 29 -2.39 -15.52 1.72
C GLY A 29 -1.39 -15.21 2.85
N PRO A 30 -0.87 -16.27 3.51
CA PRO A 30 0.01 -16.11 4.66
C PRO A 30 1.35 -15.47 4.31
N GLN A 31 1.79 -14.50 5.12
CA GLN A 31 3.06 -13.79 4.94
C GLN A 31 4.18 -14.51 5.72
N ILE A 32 4.66 -15.61 5.17
CA ILE A 32 5.55 -16.58 5.86
C ILE A 32 6.87 -16.00 6.39
N TYR A 33 7.38 -14.92 5.77
CA TYR A 33 8.64 -14.28 6.16
C TYR A 33 8.46 -13.09 7.11
N LEU A 34 7.21 -12.73 7.46
CA LEU A 34 6.95 -11.68 8.42
C LEU A 34 7.10 -12.26 9.84
N PRO A 35 8.00 -11.74 10.69
CA PRO A 35 8.16 -12.23 12.06
C PRO A 35 6.83 -12.18 12.83
N LYS A 36 6.56 -13.19 13.67
CA LYS A 36 5.28 -13.26 14.43
C LYS A 36 5.13 -12.12 15.43
N ASP A 37 6.24 -11.60 15.94
CA ASP A 37 6.38 -10.47 16.83
C ASP A 37 6.48 -9.12 16.10
N ALA A 38 6.41 -9.12 14.76
CA ALA A 38 6.45 -7.90 13.97
C ALA A 38 5.29 -6.96 14.35
N ASN A 39 5.61 -5.75 14.79
CA ASN A 39 4.65 -4.68 15.02
C ASN A 39 4.20 -4.01 13.69
N PHE A 40 3.78 -4.83 12.73
CA PHE A 40 3.31 -4.37 11.41
C PHE A 40 2.25 -5.32 10.86
N LYS A 41 1.23 -5.57 11.70
CA LYS A 41 0.07 -6.40 11.34
C LYS A 41 -0.59 -5.90 10.06
N GLY A 42 -1.00 -6.85 9.21
CA GLY A 42 -1.59 -6.58 7.90
C GLY A 42 -0.58 -6.18 6.81
N GLY A 43 0.72 -6.15 7.11
CA GLY A 43 1.75 -5.88 6.10
C GLY A 43 1.87 -7.01 5.08
N ILE A 44 1.84 -6.66 3.79
CA ILE A 44 1.97 -7.58 2.66
C ILE A 44 3.31 -7.34 1.96
N CYS A 45 4.04 -8.41 1.66
CA CYS A 45 5.33 -8.29 0.99
C CYS A 45 5.17 -7.90 -0.48
N VAL A 46 6.17 -7.20 -1.03
CA VAL A 46 6.18 -6.81 -2.46
C VAL A 46 5.95 -8.01 -3.39
N GLY A 47 6.53 -9.17 -3.07
CA GLY A 47 6.37 -10.39 -3.87
C GLY A 47 4.94 -10.90 -3.92
N SER A 48 4.20 -10.87 -2.80
CA SER A 48 2.78 -11.23 -2.78
C SER A 48 1.92 -10.25 -3.59
N ILE A 49 2.25 -8.96 -3.55
CA ILE A 49 1.55 -7.94 -4.37
C ILE A 49 1.85 -8.15 -5.86
N GLN A 50 3.10 -8.47 -6.20
CA GLN A 50 3.49 -8.80 -7.56
C GLN A 50 2.74 -10.02 -8.08
N ALA A 51 2.75 -11.12 -7.32
CA ALA A 51 2.05 -12.35 -7.71
C ALA A 51 0.55 -12.11 -7.93
N LYS A 52 -0.09 -11.27 -7.10
CA LYS A 52 -1.51 -10.96 -7.21
C LYS A 52 -1.86 -10.03 -8.38
N THR A 53 -1.01 -9.04 -8.66
CA THR A 53 -1.24 -8.08 -9.76
C THR A 53 -0.91 -8.66 -11.14
N GLY A 54 -0.04 -9.69 -11.21
CA GLY A 54 0.49 -10.20 -12.48
C GLY A 54 1.46 -9.25 -13.20
N LEU A 55 1.80 -8.13 -12.56
CA LEU A 55 2.72 -7.14 -13.10
C LEU A 55 4.17 -7.51 -12.78
N THR A 56 5.11 -6.90 -13.49
CA THR A 56 6.54 -7.09 -13.20
C THR A 56 6.92 -6.47 -11.85
N GLN A 57 7.95 -7.01 -11.20
CA GLN A 57 8.42 -6.51 -9.90
C GLN A 57 8.80 -5.02 -9.95
N SER A 58 9.40 -4.54 -11.04
CA SER A 58 9.81 -3.14 -11.19
C SER A 58 8.61 -2.20 -11.26
N VAL A 59 7.54 -2.58 -11.97
CA VAL A 59 6.29 -1.81 -12.04
C VAL A 59 5.63 -1.76 -10.67
N VAL A 60 5.49 -2.90 -9.98
CA VAL A 60 4.88 -2.96 -8.64
C VAL A 60 5.69 -2.16 -7.63
N SER A 61 7.01 -2.29 -7.63
CA SER A 61 7.89 -1.52 -6.73
C SER A 61 7.79 -0.02 -6.97
N SER A 62 7.69 0.40 -8.23
CA SER A 62 7.47 1.81 -8.60
C SER A 62 6.12 2.31 -8.07
N TYR A 63 5.05 1.53 -8.24
CA TYR A 63 3.72 1.87 -7.75
C TYR A 63 3.67 1.99 -6.22
N LEU A 64 4.24 1.01 -5.52
CA LEU A 64 4.29 1.00 -4.05
C LEU A 64 5.11 2.16 -3.51
N SER A 65 6.25 2.47 -4.13
CA SER A 65 7.08 3.62 -3.78
C SER A 65 6.32 4.95 -3.98
N MET A 66 5.60 5.09 -5.09
CA MET A 66 4.81 6.29 -5.37
C MET A 66 3.65 6.45 -4.39
N MET A 67 2.90 5.39 -4.10
CA MET A 67 1.80 5.41 -3.13
C MET A 67 2.29 5.66 -1.70
N GLN A 68 3.46 5.13 -1.34
CA GLN A 68 4.11 5.43 -0.06
C GLN A 68 4.52 6.91 0.02
N LYS A 69 5.12 7.47 -1.05
CA LYS A 69 5.48 8.90 -1.10
C LYS A 69 4.25 9.82 -1.03
N ALA A 70 3.14 9.41 -1.64
CA ALA A 70 1.85 10.08 -1.50
C ALA A 70 1.24 9.93 -0.09
N GLY A 71 1.83 9.07 0.75
CA GLY A 71 1.40 8.81 2.12
C GLY A 71 0.26 7.81 2.26
N LEU A 72 -0.24 7.25 1.15
CA LEU A 72 -1.35 6.27 1.14
C LEU A 72 -0.95 4.93 1.76
N LEU A 73 0.34 4.61 1.74
CA LEU A 73 0.90 3.37 2.28
C LEU A 73 1.98 3.67 3.32
N GLU A 74 2.05 2.79 4.33
CA GLU A 74 3.21 2.65 5.20
C GLU A 74 4.07 1.49 4.69
N SER A 75 5.37 1.58 4.92
CA SER A 75 6.29 0.48 4.65
C SER A 75 7.20 0.16 5.84
N ARG A 76 7.57 -1.11 5.96
CA ARG A 76 8.55 -1.61 6.92
C ARG A 76 9.40 -2.69 6.28
N ARG A 77 10.67 -2.73 6.66
CA ARG A 77 11.62 -3.76 6.23
C ARG A 77 11.84 -4.76 7.35
N TYR A 78 11.67 -6.04 7.04
CA TYR A 78 11.98 -7.16 7.93
C TYR A 78 12.95 -8.08 7.19
N GLY A 79 14.21 -8.07 7.64
CA GLY A 79 15.29 -8.75 6.93
C GLY A 79 15.48 -8.22 5.49
N GLN A 80 15.33 -9.12 4.52
CA GLN A 80 15.46 -8.80 3.09
C GLN A 80 14.15 -8.34 2.44
N TRP A 81 13.03 -8.44 3.15
CA TRP A 81 11.70 -8.20 2.59
C TRP A 81 11.15 -6.85 3.04
N THR A 82 10.55 -6.13 2.09
CA THR A 82 9.77 -4.92 2.37
C THR A 82 8.29 -5.25 2.34
N TYR A 83 7.58 -4.80 3.36
CA TYR A 83 6.14 -4.97 3.53
C TYR A 83 5.46 -3.62 3.43
N TYR A 84 4.26 -3.63 2.86
CA TYR A 84 3.39 -2.47 2.72
C TYR A 84 2.03 -2.74 3.37
N ARG A 85 1.44 -1.71 3.97
CA ARG A 85 0.04 -1.70 4.41
C ARG A 85 -0.56 -0.32 4.18
N ARG A 86 -1.88 -0.21 4.21
CA ARG A 86 -2.57 1.08 4.13
C ARG A 86 -2.20 1.97 5.30
N ASN A 87 -1.97 3.25 5.01
CA ASN A 87 -1.93 4.29 6.01
C ASN A 87 -3.35 4.76 6.30
N GLU A 88 -4.05 4.08 7.21
CA GLU A 88 -5.45 4.42 7.51
C GLU A 88 -5.60 5.81 8.12
N GLN A 89 -4.58 6.34 8.79
CA GLN A 89 -4.62 7.70 9.32
C GLN A 89 -4.70 8.71 8.16
N LEU A 90 -3.75 8.65 7.23
CA LEU A 90 -3.73 9.58 6.10
C LEU A 90 -4.94 9.41 5.18
N LEU A 91 -5.46 8.18 5.01
CA LEU A 91 -6.68 7.95 4.25
C LEU A 91 -7.91 8.60 4.90
N ARG A 92 -8.02 8.60 6.23
CA ARG A 92 -9.08 9.32 6.94
C ARG A 92 -8.95 10.83 6.76
N GLU A 93 -7.74 11.38 6.98
CA GLU A 93 -7.44 12.80 6.78
C GLU A 93 -7.79 13.24 5.34
N PHE A 94 -7.42 12.42 4.34
CA PHE A 94 -7.75 12.69 2.94
C PHE A 94 -9.25 12.64 2.67
N THR A 95 -9.98 11.68 3.24
CA THR A 95 -11.44 11.58 3.08
C THR A 95 -12.16 12.76 3.72
N GLU A 96 -11.68 13.24 4.85
CA GLU A 96 -12.21 14.45 5.52
C GLU A 96 -11.95 15.70 4.69
N TYR A 97 -10.74 15.87 4.16
CA TYR A 97 -10.41 16.94 3.22
C TYR A 97 -11.35 16.94 2.00
N MET A 98 -11.52 15.77 1.36
CA MET A 98 -12.41 15.62 0.21
C MET A 98 -13.88 15.93 0.51
N ARG A 99 -14.31 15.83 1.78
CA ARG A 99 -15.70 16.11 2.19
C ARG A 99 -15.92 17.58 2.52
N ASN A 100 -14.92 18.24 3.08
CA ASN A 100 -15.06 19.56 3.69
C ASN A 100 -14.52 20.69 2.80
N GLU A 101 -13.55 20.42 1.92
CA GLU A 101 -12.80 21.43 1.16
C GLU A 101 -12.98 21.31 -0.37
N LEU A 102 -13.65 20.26 -0.85
CA LEU A 102 -13.97 19.99 -2.26
C LEU A 102 -15.45 19.63 -2.40
#